data_AF-A0A941UYR3-F1
#
_entry.id   AF-A0A941UYR3-F1
#
_cell.length_a   1.000
_cell.length_b   1.000
_cell.length_c   1.000
_cell.angle_alpha   90.00
_cell.angle_beta   90.00
_cell.angle_gamma   90.00
#
_symmetry.space_group_name_H-M   'P 1'
#
loop_
_entity.id
_entity.type
_entity.pdbx_description
1 polymer ?
#
loop_
_entity_poly.entity_id
_entity_poly.type
_entity_poly.pdbx_seq_one_letter_code
_entity_poly.pdbx_strand_id
1 'polypeptide(L)' 'VDGDHAFIVWTARTADRNYELGTDTFVIRDGKIILQSFASKTTPSA' A
#
# COMPACT_ATOMS: atom_id res chain seq x y z
N VAL A 1 3.50 9.32 -8.52
CA VAL A 1 2.75 8.86 -9.71
C VAL A 1 3.70 8.91 -10.88
N ASP A 2 3.72 7.87 -11.72
CA ASP A 2 4.56 7.74 -12.90
C ASP A 2 3.81 7.00 -14.01
N GLY A 3 3.54 7.66 -15.13
CA GLY A 3 2.65 7.17 -16.18
C GLY A 3 1.30 6.71 -15.63
N ASP A 4 0.91 5.48 -15.98
CA ASP A 4 -0.31 4.82 -15.50
C ASP A 4 -0.19 4.29 -14.06
N HIS A 5 0.92 4.53 -13.34
CA HIS A 5 1.15 3.97 -12.02
C HIS A 5 1.09 5.02 -10.91
N ALA A 6 0.36 4.72 -9.84
CA ALA A 6 0.41 5.49 -8.60
C ALA A 6 1.01 4.65 -7.48
N PHE A 7 1.73 5.31 -6.57
CA PHE A 7 2.45 4.66 -5.49
C PHE A 7 2.12 5.37 -4.18
N ILE A 8 1.94 4.60 -3.12
CA ILE A 8 1.82 5.13 -1.76
C ILE A 8 2.77 4.35 -0.87
N VAL A 9 3.45 5.07 0.01
CA VAL A 9 4.21 4.52 1.13
C VAL A 9 3.58 5.04 2.41
N TRP A 10 3.33 4.14 3.36
CA TRP A 10 2.65 4.47 4.60
C TRP A 10 3.14 3.62 5.77
N THR A 11 2.79 4.03 6.97
CA THR A 11 2.92 3.25 8.21
C THR A 11 1.59 3.27 8.94
N ALA A 12 1.27 2.20 9.68
CA ALA A 12 0.04 2.13 10.46
C ALA A 12 0.16 1.21 11.67
N ARG A 13 -0.76 1.37 12.61
CA ARG A 13 -0.92 0.48 13.76
C ARG A 13 -2.39 0.14 13.92
N THR A 14 -2.67 -1.15 14.06
CA THR A 14 -3.98 -1.69 14.45
C THR A 14 -3.87 -2.29 15.85
N ALA A 15 -5.00 -2.77 16.39
CA ALA A 15 -5.01 -3.44 17.68
C ALA A 15 -4.08 -4.66 17.72
N ASP A 16 -3.96 -5.39 16.60
CA ASP A 16 -3.25 -6.66 16.47
C ASP A 16 -1.93 -6.59 15.70
N ARG A 17 -1.67 -5.52 14.94
CA ARG A 17 -0.50 -5.43 14.06
C ARG A 17 0.15 -4.05 14.01
N ASN A 18 1.46 -4.05 13.83
CA ASN A 18 2.25 -2.89 13.43
C ASN A 18 2.68 -3.06 11.98
N TYR A 19 2.31 -2.10 11.13
CA TYR A 19 2.77 -1.99 9.76
C TYR A 19 3.92 -0.98 9.75
N GLU A 20 5.14 -1.48 9.92
CA GLU A 20 6.36 -0.68 9.95
C GLU A 20 6.66 -0.03 8.59
N LEU A 21 6.23 -0.69 7.51
CA LEU A 21 6.25 -0.17 6.15
C LEU A 21 5.12 -0.84 5.38
N GLY A 22 4.23 -0.06 4.80
CA GLY A 22 3.27 -0.48 3.78
C GLY A 22 3.55 0.23 2.47
N THR A 23 3.48 -0.52 1.37
CA THR A 23 3.58 0.04 0.02
C THR A 23 2.42 -0.46 -0.82
N ASP A 24 1.76 0.46 -1.52
CA ASP A 24 0.78 0.14 -2.54
C ASP A 24 1.26 0.64 -3.90
N THR A 25 1.11 -0.20 -4.93
CA THR A 25 1.25 0.22 -6.33
C THR A 25 -0.07 0.00 -7.04
N PHE A 26 -0.59 1.05 -7.66
CA PHE A 26 -1.83 1.04 -8.42
C PHE A 26 -1.53 1.19 -9.90
N VAL A 27 -2.22 0.43 -10.75
CA VAL A 27 -2.33 0.72 -12.19
C VAL A 27 -3.65 1.45 -12.41
N ILE A 28 -3.58 2.64 -13.00
CA ILE A 28 -4.71 3.53 -13.26
C ILE A 28 -4.93 3.63 -14.77
N ARG A 29 -6.13 3.30 -15.23
CA ARG A 29 -6.59 3.48 -16.62
C ARG A 29 -7.99 4.09 -16.62
N ASP A 30 -8.23 5.04 -17.50
CA ASP A 30 -9.52 5.74 -17.60
C ASP A 30 -10.01 6.32 -16.26
N GLY A 31 -9.07 6.84 -15.46
CA GLY A 31 -9.33 7.40 -14.13
C GLY A 31 -9.73 6.37 -13.06
N LYS A 32 -9.59 5.07 -13.33
CA LYS A 32 -9.94 3.99 -12.40
C LYS A 32 -8.71 3.15 -12.05
N ILE A 33 -8.64 2.72 -10.80
CA ILE A 33 -7.67 1.70 -10.36
C ILE A 33 -8.13 0.35 -10.92
N ILE A 34 -7.32 -0.25 -11.78
CA ILE A 34 -7.62 -1.56 -12.39
C ILE A 34 -6.80 -2.71 -11.76
N LEU A 35 -5.71 -2.38 -11.08
CA LEU A 35 -4.88 -3.33 -10.34
C LEU A 35 -4.24 -2.62 -9.15
N GLN A 36 -4.10 -3.34 -8.05
CA GLN A 36 -3.32 -2.96 -6.89
C GLN A 36 -2.40 -4.11 -6.50
N SER A 37 -1.11 -3.82 -6.30
CA SER A 37 -0.23 -4.69 -5.53
C SER A 37 0.05 -4.05 -4.18
N PHE A 38 0.16 -4.89 -3.16
CA PHE A 38 0.45 -4.49 -1.79
C PHE A 38 1.61 -5.32 -1.27
N ALA A 39 2.54 -4.65 -0.60
CA ALA A 39 3.58 -5.30 0.18
C ALA A 39 3.74 -4.56 1.51
N SER A 40 4.03 -5.31 2.58
CA SER A 40 4.30 -4.70 3.86
C SER A 40 5.30 -5.47 4.71
N LYS A 41 6.02 -4.72 5.54
CA LYS A 41 6.70 -5.24 6.72
C LYS A 41 5.74 -5.12 7.90
N THR A 42 5.21 -6.27 8.33
CA THR A 42 4.19 -6.34 9.37
C THR A 42 4.67 -7.19 10.53
N THR A 43 4.53 -6.68 11.76
CA THR A 43 4.82 -7.40 13.00
C THR A 43 3.58 -7.45 13.88
N PRO A 44 3.41 -8.49 14.73
CA PRO A 44 2.34 -8.51 15.72
C PRO A 44 2.46 -7.33 16.70
N SER A 45 1.32 -6.79 17.13
CA SER A 45 1.28 -5.90 18.29
C SER A 45 1.30 -6.72 19.58
N ALA A 46 2.12 -6.30 20.56
CA ALA A 46 2.16 -6.88 21.91
C ALA A 46 0.92 -6.51 22.73
#